data_AF-Q38PK3-F1
#
_entry.id   AF-Q38PK3-F1
#
_cell.length_a   1.000
_cell.length_b   1.000
_cell.length_c   1.000
_cell.angle_alpha   90.00
_cell.angle_beta   90.00
_cell.angle_gamma   90.00
#
_symmetry.space_group_name_H-M   'P 1'
#
loop_
_entity.id
_entity.type
_entity.pdbx_description
1 polymer ?
#
loop_
_entity_poly.entity_id
_entity_poly.type
_entity_poly.pdbx_seq_one_letter_code
_entity_poly.pdbx_strand_id
1 'polypeptide(L)'
;MFFLLTKLIISNYILQAIMLANAFQNALVPTSTDFGDALRFSMPKGLEIANTITPMGAVVSYVDQNVTQTNNQVSVMINKVLEVLKTVLGVALSGSVIDQLTAAVTNTFTNLNTQKNEAWICWGKETANQT
;
A
#
# COMPACT_ATOMS: atom_id res chain seq x y z
N MET A 1 -5.26 10.44 3.77
CA MET A 1 -4.32 10.10 4.85
C MET A 1 -3.97 8.64 4.69
N PHE A 2 -2.68 8.26 4.65
CA PHE A 2 -2.27 6.85 4.49
C PHE A 2 -2.61 5.96 5.71
N PHE A 3 -2.86 4.67 5.46
CA PHE A 3 -2.85 3.66 6.52
C PHE A 3 -1.40 3.31 6.87
N LEU A 4 -1.00 3.54 8.13
CA LEU A 4 0.37 3.31 8.61
C LEU A 4 0.44 2.00 9.41
N LEU A 5 1.25 1.05 8.93
CA LEU A 5 1.62 -0.16 9.67
C LEU A 5 3.05 0.00 10.21
N THR A 6 3.19 -0.01 11.54
CA THR A 6 4.49 0.04 12.21
C THR A 6 4.75 -1.25 12.96
N LYS A 7 5.74 -2.03 12.50
CA LYS A 7 6.40 -3.04 13.33
C LYS A 7 7.70 -2.46 13.86
N LEU A 8 7.69 -2.05 15.12
CA LEU A 8 8.87 -1.50 15.78
C LEU A 8 9.25 -2.39 16.95
N ILE A 9 10.54 -2.73 17.02
CA ILE A 9 11.12 -3.50 18.13
C ILE A 9 11.50 -2.55 19.29
N ILE A 10 11.63 -1.24 19.02
CA ILE A 10 12.05 -0.21 19.98
C ILE A 10 11.21 1.07 19.78
N SER A 11 10.65 1.60 20.87
CA SER A 11 9.72 2.75 20.87
C SER A 11 10.30 4.06 20.32
N ASN A 12 11.62 4.24 20.32
CA ASN A 12 12.28 5.48 19.90
C ASN A 12 12.21 5.76 18.40
N TYR A 13 11.79 4.79 17.58
CA TYR A 13 11.70 4.93 16.13
C TYR A 13 10.28 5.26 15.62
N ILE A 14 9.31 5.41 16.53
CA ILE A 14 7.92 5.75 16.17
C ILE A 14 7.87 7.09 15.41
N LEU A 15 8.57 8.11 15.91
CA LEU A 15 8.58 9.43 15.28
C LEU A 15 9.15 9.38 13.86
N GLN A 16 10.25 8.65 13.66
CA GLN A 16 10.85 8.48 12.34
C GLN A 16 9.89 7.77 11.37
N ALA A 17 9.18 6.73 11.83
CA ALA A 17 8.20 6.04 11.01
C ALA A 17 7.03 6.95 10.59
N ILE A 18 6.55 7.80 11.52
CA ILE A 18 5.51 8.80 11.21
C ILE A 18 6.02 9.84 10.21
N MET A 19 7.25 10.33 10.38
CA MET A 19 7.84 11.31 9.46
C MET A 19 8.00 10.75 8.04
N LEU A 20 8.38 9.48 7.90
CA LEU A 20 8.45 8.81 6.60
C LEU A 20 7.07 8.70 5.94
N ALA A 21 6.04 8.33 6.71
CA ALA A 21 4.67 8.29 6.20
C ALA A 21 4.18 9.68 5.74
N ASN A 22 4.49 10.73 6.51
CA ASN A 22 4.17 12.11 6.16
C ASN A 22 4.89 12.56 4.89
N ALA A 23 6.14 12.16 4.68
CA ALA A 23 6.87 12.47 3.46
C ALA A 23 6.18 11.82 2.24
N PHE A 24 5.89 10.52 2.33
CA PHE A 24 5.25 9.77 1.24
C PHE A 24 3.78 10.12 1.00
N GLN A 25 3.12 10.86 1.91
CA GLN A 25 1.82 11.49 1.63
C GLN A 25 1.87 12.37 0.36
N ASN A 26 3.01 13.00 0.08
CA ASN A 26 3.22 13.82 -1.12
C ASN A 26 3.42 13.01 -2.40
N ALA A 27 3.50 11.68 -2.31
CA ALA A 27 3.57 10.77 -3.46
C ALA A 27 2.19 10.27 -3.91
N LEU A 28 1.11 10.77 -3.30
CA LEU A 28 -0.25 10.55 -3.80
C LEU A 28 -0.50 11.35 -5.06
N VAL A 29 -1.11 10.70 -6.04
CA VAL A 29 -1.56 11.32 -7.29
C VAL A 29 -3.01 10.93 -7.58
N PRO A 30 -3.77 11.79 -8.28
CA PRO A 30 -5.09 11.42 -8.79
C PRO A 30 -5.00 10.23 -9.76
N THR A 31 -6.03 9.40 -9.76
CA THR A 31 -6.26 8.41 -10.82
C THR A 31 -6.75 9.07 -12.12
N SER A 32 -6.76 8.31 -13.22
CA SER A 32 -7.35 8.80 -14.47
C SER A 32 -8.85 9.02 -14.33
N THR A 33 -9.41 9.92 -15.14
CA THR A 33 -10.85 10.20 -15.19
C THR A 33 -11.69 8.98 -15.55
N ASP A 34 -11.10 8.01 -16.24
CA ASP A 34 -11.75 6.75 -16.58
C ASP A 34 -11.95 5.86 -15.36
N PHE A 35 -11.05 5.92 -14.39
CA PHE A 35 -11.14 5.22 -13.11
C PHE A 35 -12.11 5.92 -12.14
N GLY A 36 -12.04 7.25 -12.06
CA GLY A 36 -12.84 8.05 -11.12
C GLY A 36 -11.97 9.02 -10.30
N ASP A 37 -12.62 9.79 -9.42
CA ASP A 37 -11.95 10.74 -8.51
C ASP A 37 -11.40 9.99 -7.28
N ALA A 38 -10.22 9.42 -7.43
CA ALA A 38 -9.52 8.70 -6.37
C ALA A 38 -8.05 9.10 -6.29
N LEU A 39 -7.47 8.93 -5.10
CA LEU A 39 -6.04 9.12 -4.86
C LEU A 39 -5.36 7.77 -4.67
N ARG A 40 -4.17 7.61 -5.24
CA ARG A 40 -3.32 6.43 -5.03
C ARG A 40 -1.86 6.81 -4.90
N PHE A 41 -1.08 5.97 -4.24
CA PHE A 41 0.38 6.11 -4.26
C PHE A 41 0.90 5.88 -5.69
N SER A 42 1.81 6.75 -6.13
CA SER A 42 2.51 6.59 -7.41
C SER A 42 3.95 6.20 -7.15
N MET A 43 4.38 5.07 -7.70
CA MET A 43 5.76 4.62 -7.59
C MET A 43 6.75 5.62 -8.21
N PRO A 44 6.55 6.13 -9.44
CA PRO A 44 7.39 7.21 -9.98
C PRO A 44 7.48 8.43 -9.06
N LYS A 45 6.34 8.91 -8.54
CA LYS A 45 6.32 10.06 -7.63
C LYS A 45 7.00 9.72 -6.29
N GLY A 46 6.83 8.49 -5.81
CA GLY A 46 7.51 7.98 -4.63
C GLY A 46 9.02 8.01 -4.76
N LEU A 47 9.57 7.67 -5.92
CA LEU A 47 11.01 7.77 -6.20
C LEU A 47 11.50 9.23 -6.16
N GLU A 48 10.73 10.16 -6.73
CA GLU A 48 11.05 11.60 -6.64
C GLU A 48 11.06 12.08 -5.19
N ILE A 49 10.03 11.74 -4.41
CA ILE A 49 9.92 12.12 -3.00
C ILE A 49 11.03 11.49 -2.17
N ALA A 50 11.39 10.22 -2.42
CA ALA A 50 12.45 9.53 -1.68
C ALA A 50 13.79 10.28 -1.73
N ASN A 51 14.11 10.91 -2.86
CA ASN A 51 15.34 11.71 -3.01
C ASN A 51 15.34 13.01 -2.19
N THR A 52 14.18 13.43 -1.67
CA THR A 52 14.02 14.65 -0.87
C THR A 52 13.96 14.39 0.64
N ILE A 53 13.84 13.12 1.05
CA ILE A 53 13.72 12.75 2.46
C ILE A 53 15.06 12.95 3.16
N THR A 54 15.02 13.60 4.33
CA THR A 54 16.18 13.78 5.22
C THR A 54 15.89 13.17 6.59
N PRO A 55 16.81 12.41 7.21
CA PRO A 55 18.12 12.00 6.69
C PRO A 55 18.04 11.19 5.40
N MET A 56 19.04 11.34 4.51
CA MET A 56 19.05 10.67 3.21
C MET A 56 18.95 9.16 3.38
N GLY A 57 17.96 8.57 2.72
CA GLY A 57 17.81 7.13 2.58
C GLY A 57 18.24 6.64 1.19
N ALA A 58 18.04 5.34 0.95
CA ALA A 58 18.21 4.73 -0.35
C ALA A 58 16.94 3.93 -0.70
N VAL A 59 16.53 3.99 -1.96
CA VAL A 59 15.48 3.09 -2.48
C VAL A 59 16.11 1.74 -2.76
N VAL A 60 15.70 0.72 -2.00
CA VAL A 60 16.26 -0.65 -2.11
C VAL A 60 15.62 -1.43 -3.25
N SER A 61 14.31 -1.30 -3.41
CA SER A 61 13.51 -1.98 -4.43
C SER A 61 12.24 -1.18 -4.72
N TYR A 62 11.67 -1.38 -5.91
CA TYR A 62 10.41 -0.76 -6.32
C TYR A 62 9.66 -1.71 -7.28
N VAL A 63 8.32 -1.65 -7.29
CA VAL A 63 7.48 -2.45 -8.18
C VAL A 63 6.28 -1.65 -8.65
N ASP A 64 5.93 -1.76 -9.93
CA ASP A 64 4.68 -1.29 -10.50
C ASP A 64 4.17 -2.40 -11.43
N GLN A 65 3.23 -3.20 -10.95
CA GLN A 65 2.82 -4.45 -11.59
C GLN A 65 1.31 -4.64 -11.54
N ASN A 66 0.73 -5.01 -12.67
CA ASN A 66 -0.66 -5.44 -12.76
C ASN A 66 -0.81 -6.89 -12.28
N VAL A 67 -1.79 -7.13 -11.40
CA VAL A 67 -2.15 -8.46 -10.90
C VAL A 67 -3.63 -8.72 -11.23
N THR A 68 -3.90 -9.80 -11.95
CA THR A 68 -5.26 -10.14 -12.40
C THR A 68 -5.64 -11.58 -12.03
N GLN A 69 -6.94 -11.83 -11.92
CA GLN A 69 -7.51 -13.18 -11.78
C GLN A 69 -8.92 -13.24 -12.39
N THR A 70 -9.40 -14.44 -12.70
CA THR A 70 -10.68 -14.64 -13.38
C THR A 70 -11.39 -15.84 -12.75
N ASN A 71 -12.59 -15.63 -12.20
CA ASN A 71 -13.43 -16.68 -11.58
C ASN A 71 -12.74 -17.45 -10.43
N ASN A 72 -11.91 -16.77 -9.63
CA ASN A 72 -11.25 -17.34 -8.45
C ASN A 72 -11.80 -16.75 -7.14
N GLN A 73 -11.55 -17.45 -6.03
CA GLN A 73 -11.80 -16.92 -4.68
C GLN A 73 -10.93 -15.67 -4.40
N VAL A 74 -11.43 -14.77 -3.55
CA VAL A 74 -10.70 -13.56 -3.12
C VAL A 74 -9.37 -13.90 -2.43
N SER A 75 -9.33 -15.04 -1.71
CA SER A 75 -8.10 -15.57 -1.09
C SER A 75 -6.95 -15.77 -2.09
N VAL A 76 -7.26 -16.13 -3.33
CA VAL A 76 -6.24 -16.28 -4.39
C VAL A 76 -5.63 -14.93 -4.76
N MET A 77 -6.43 -13.87 -4.82
CA MET A 77 -5.93 -12.51 -5.08
C MET A 77 -5.08 -12.00 -3.91
N ILE A 78 -5.53 -12.23 -2.67
CA ILE A 78 -4.76 -11.92 -1.46
C ILE A 78 -3.38 -12.57 -1.53
N ASN A 79 -3.31 -13.86 -1.87
CA ASN A 79 -2.04 -14.58 -2.00
C ASN A 79 -1.15 -14.01 -3.11
N LYS A 80 -1.71 -13.70 -4.29
CA LYS A 80 -0.95 -13.10 -5.40
C LYS A 80 -0.34 -11.74 -5.02
N VAL A 81 -1.10 -10.88 -4.35
CA VAL A 81 -0.60 -9.58 -3.87
C VAL A 81 0.46 -9.77 -2.78
N LEU A 82 0.26 -10.72 -1.86
CA LEU A 82 1.26 -11.06 -0.85
C LEU A 82 2.58 -11.52 -1.46
N GLU A 83 2.57 -12.30 -2.54
CA GLU A 83 3.78 -12.74 -3.24
C GLU A 83 4.57 -11.57 -3.83
N VAL A 84 3.87 -10.60 -4.44
CA VAL A 84 4.51 -9.38 -4.96
C VAL A 84 5.16 -8.60 -3.81
N LEU A 85 4.45 -8.35 -2.71
CA LEU A 85 4.97 -7.59 -1.58
C LEU A 85 6.13 -8.31 -0.86
N LYS A 86 6.07 -9.65 -0.76
CA LYS A 86 7.17 -10.45 -0.22
C LYS A 86 8.44 -10.34 -1.07
N THR A 87 8.29 -10.22 -2.38
CA THR A 87 9.42 -10.04 -3.30
C THR A 87 10.08 -8.68 -3.08
N VAL A 88 9.29 -7.62 -2.89
CA VAL A 88 9.80 -6.27 -2.59
C VAL A 88 10.53 -6.21 -1.26
N LEU A 89 9.97 -6.83 -0.20
CA LEU A 89 10.55 -6.84 1.14
C LEU A 89 11.75 -7.80 1.25
N GLY A 90 11.78 -8.86 0.44
CA GLY A 90 12.74 -9.96 0.60
C GLY A 90 12.39 -10.91 1.75
N VAL A 91 13.00 -12.10 1.76
CA VAL A 91 12.63 -13.23 2.63
C VAL A 91 12.74 -12.88 4.12
N ALA A 92 13.85 -12.26 4.54
CA ALA A 92 14.12 -11.98 5.95
C ALA A 92 13.16 -10.93 6.54
N LEU A 93 12.92 -9.83 5.83
CA LEU A 93 12.01 -8.78 6.30
C LEU A 93 10.56 -9.26 6.28
N SER A 94 10.16 -9.97 5.22
CA SER A 94 8.81 -10.53 5.10
C SER A 94 8.45 -11.43 6.28
N GLY A 95 9.38 -12.28 6.73
CA GLY A 95 9.17 -13.17 7.87
C GLY A 95 8.88 -12.44 9.18
N SER A 96 9.49 -11.27 9.40
CA SER A 96 9.33 -10.51 10.65
C SER A 96 8.02 -9.72 10.76
N VAL A 97 7.34 -9.48 9.64
CA VAL A 97 6.07 -8.73 9.56
C VAL A 97 4.92 -9.53 8.96
N ILE A 98 5.09 -10.84 8.75
CA ILE A 98 4.19 -11.65 7.91
C ILE A 98 2.72 -11.61 8.35
N ASP A 99 2.45 -11.62 9.66
CA ASP A 99 1.08 -11.60 10.18
C ASP A 99 0.40 -10.26 9.91
N GLN A 100 1.12 -9.16 10.14
CA GLN A 100 0.62 -7.81 9.89
C GLN A 100 0.44 -7.57 8.39
N LEU A 101 1.39 -8.04 7.57
CA LEU A 101 1.31 -7.95 6.12
C LEU A 101 0.10 -8.74 5.59
N THR A 102 -0.13 -9.95 6.10
CA THR A 102 -1.27 -10.79 5.71
C THR A 102 -2.59 -10.13 6.09
N ALA A 103 -2.70 -9.59 7.31
CA ALA A 103 -3.89 -8.88 7.75
C ALA A 103 -4.16 -7.61 6.91
N ALA A 104 -3.12 -6.84 6.59
CA ALA A 104 -3.23 -5.63 5.80
C ALA A 104 -3.74 -5.91 4.37
N VAL A 105 -3.16 -6.89 3.69
CA VAL A 105 -3.61 -7.30 2.35
C VAL A 105 -5.03 -7.86 2.43
N THR A 106 -5.35 -8.65 3.46
CA THR A 106 -6.70 -9.18 3.66
C THR A 106 -7.74 -8.06 3.82
N ASN A 107 -7.44 -7.03 4.61
CA ASN A 107 -8.31 -5.87 4.83
C ASN A 107 -8.41 -4.93 3.62
N THR A 108 -7.53 -5.09 2.62
CA THR A 108 -7.63 -4.37 1.35
C THR A 108 -8.76 -4.92 0.47
N PHE A 109 -9.02 -6.24 0.55
CA PHE A 109 -10.05 -6.90 -0.27
C PHE A 109 -11.30 -7.30 0.51
N THR A 110 -11.20 -7.37 1.83
CA THR A 110 -12.27 -7.82 2.72
C THR A 110 -12.43 -6.84 3.89
N ASN A 111 -13.46 -7.04 4.71
CA ASN A 111 -13.75 -6.15 5.86
C ASN A 111 -14.01 -4.68 5.46
N LEU A 112 -14.39 -4.41 4.21
CA LEU A 112 -14.50 -3.04 3.67
C LEU A 112 -15.67 -2.25 4.24
N ASN A 113 -16.72 -2.91 4.75
CA ASN A 113 -17.92 -2.20 5.22
C ASN A 113 -17.63 -1.26 6.41
N THR A 114 -16.73 -1.64 7.31
CA THR A 114 -16.30 -0.79 8.44
C THR A 114 -15.24 0.23 8.02
N GLN A 115 -14.61 0.04 6.86
CA GLN A 115 -13.48 0.86 6.40
C GLN A 115 -13.89 1.86 5.29
N LYS A 116 -15.08 1.74 4.70
CA LYS A 116 -15.50 2.45 3.48
C LYS A 116 -15.44 3.99 3.54
N ASN A 117 -15.45 4.57 4.73
CA ASN A 117 -15.39 6.02 4.93
C ASN A 117 -14.04 6.49 5.51
N GLU A 118 -13.07 5.58 5.63
CA GLU A 118 -11.74 5.89 6.17
C GLU A 118 -10.88 6.65 5.15
N ALA A 119 -9.98 7.48 5.66
CA ALA A 119 -9.24 8.46 4.86
C ALA A 119 -8.18 7.88 3.88
N TRP A 120 -8.01 6.55 3.86
CA TRP A 120 -7.02 5.83 3.04
C TRP A 120 -7.66 5.03 1.89
N ILE A 121 -8.99 4.87 1.89
CA ILE A 121 -9.72 4.25 0.79
C ILE A 121 -10.47 5.33 -0.01
N CYS A 122 -10.44 5.20 -1.34
CA CYS A 122 -11.19 6.05 -2.25
C CYS A 122 -12.01 5.17 -3.18
N TRP A 123 -13.25 5.55 -3.43
CA TRP A 123 -14.15 4.84 -4.33
C TRP A 123 -14.09 5.49 -5.72
N GLY A 124 -13.80 4.68 -6.74
CA GLY A 124 -13.81 5.11 -8.14
C GLY A 124 -15.22 5.06 -8.73
N LYS A 125 -15.31 4.86 -10.04
CA LYS A 125 -16.58 4.65 -10.74
C LYS A 125 -17.23 3.34 -10.32
N GLU A 126 -18.51 3.42 -10.01
CA GLU A 126 -19.37 2.27 -9.76
C GLU A 126 -20.29 2.04 -10.95
N THR A 127 -20.30 0.83 -11.46
CA THR A 127 -21.21 0.36 -12.51
C THR A 127 -21.96 -0.87 -12.05
N ALA A 128 -23.00 -1.28 -12.77
CA ALA A 128 -23.78 -2.46 -12.42
C ALA A 128 -22.96 -3.77 -12.34
N ASN A 129 -21.80 -3.82 -13.01
CA ASN A 129 -20.98 -5.03 -13.14
C ASN A 129 -19.58 -4.90 -12.53
N GLN A 130 -19.20 -3.70 -12.05
CA GLN A 130 -17.84 -3.43 -11.58
C GLN A 130 -17.82 -2.24 -10.61
N THR A 131 -17.02 -2.38 -9.57
CA THR A 131 -16.60 -1.32 -8.65
C THR A 131 -15.07 -1.27 -8.65
#